data_AF-A0A845RA93-F1
#
_entry.id   AF-A0A845RA93-F1
#
_cell.length_a   1.000
_cell.length_b   1.000
_cell.length_c   1.000
_cell.angle_alpha   90.00
_cell.angle_beta   90.00
_cell.angle_gamma   90.00
#
_symmetry.space_group_name_H-M   'P 1'
#
loop_
_entity.id
_entity.type
_entity.pdbx_description
1 polymer ?
#
loop_
_entity_poly.entity_id
_entity_poly.type
_entity_poly.pdbx_seq_one_letter_code
_entity_poly.pdbx_strand_id
1 'polypeptide(L)'
;MGISGVSASGCYQSQATSGQAAPVQEEQKALADALKEQEEGQKSLVEMMKEAREKAEEASKKRDEMLKKTTNRRYGDAAIMAYSKLARARSAGEVDAASGYARRQIAQLRAAKGSDPDNADRIQAAINQLQKAVNRAGRKKRELSQERLSAKRQARLEKEKRTREAKRLKHQLRSRQAQRVIRESGYLREAEMDNRIQDQLSAAKLELRQQMQELADKTQTTVDAAVQQYAAAAAEPAPAPEISVEA
;
A
#
# COMPACT_ATOMS: atom_id res chain seq x y z
N MET A 1 -12.98 -15.79 50.73
CA MET A 1 -12.66 -15.04 51.95
C MET A 1 -13.95 -14.92 52.74
N GLY A 2 -14.22 -15.91 53.59
CA GLY A 2 -15.33 -15.86 54.55
C GLY A 2 -14.80 -15.26 55.84
N ILE A 3 -15.56 -14.36 56.46
CA ILE A 3 -15.36 -13.97 57.85
C ILE A 3 -16.62 -14.31 58.62
N SER A 4 -16.43 -15.31 59.48
CA SER A 4 -17.40 -15.91 60.38
C SER A 4 -17.84 -14.93 61.46
N GLY A 5 -19.09 -15.08 61.89
CA GLY A 5 -19.58 -14.48 63.12
C GLY A 5 -18.89 -15.07 64.35
N VAL A 6 -18.84 -14.29 65.43
CA VAL A 6 -18.56 -14.77 66.78
C VAL A 6 -19.43 -13.98 67.74
N SER A 7 -20.48 -14.64 68.21
CA SER A 7 -21.13 -14.42 69.50
C SER A 7 -20.21 -14.95 70.61
N ALA A 8 -20.14 -14.25 71.74
CA ALA A 8 -19.56 -14.78 72.96
C ALA A 8 -20.28 -14.21 74.18
N SER A 9 -21.20 -15.02 74.71
CA SER A 9 -21.58 -15.01 76.13
C SER A 9 -20.46 -15.71 76.93
N GLY A 10 -20.13 -15.19 78.12
CA GLY A 10 -19.18 -15.87 79.01
C GLY A 10 -18.84 -15.10 80.30
N CYS A 11 -19.71 -15.29 81.29
CA CYS A 11 -19.58 -15.14 82.74
C CYS A 11 -18.18 -15.14 83.40
N TYR A 12 -17.99 -14.25 84.39
CA TYR A 12 -17.17 -14.51 85.59
C TYR A 12 -17.84 -13.95 86.86
N GLN A 13 -17.65 -14.69 87.96
CA GLN A 13 -18.42 -14.70 89.20
C GLN A 13 -17.55 -14.25 90.40
N SER A 14 -18.14 -13.38 91.23
CA SER A 14 -18.01 -13.07 92.68
C SER A 14 -16.67 -12.95 93.44
N GLN A 15 -16.56 -11.86 94.24
CA GLN A 15 -16.52 -11.79 95.73
C GLN A 15 -16.08 -10.35 96.16
N ALA A 16 -16.96 -9.50 96.71
CA ALA A 16 -17.38 -9.31 98.11
C ALA A 16 -16.32 -8.65 99.06
N THR A 17 -16.49 -7.38 99.46
CA THR A 17 -16.90 -6.93 100.83
C THR A 17 -16.74 -5.41 101.11
N SER A 18 -17.81 -4.85 101.68
CA SER A 18 -17.96 -3.85 102.78
C SER A 18 -17.59 -2.35 102.67
N GLY A 19 -18.61 -1.53 103.00
CA GLY A 19 -18.56 -0.18 103.63
C GLY A 19 -18.65 1.00 102.65
N GLN A 20 -19.47 2.06 102.79
CA GLN A 20 -20.24 2.65 103.88
C GLN A 20 -21.31 3.63 103.31
N ALA A 21 -22.48 3.66 103.96
CA ALA A 21 -23.48 4.73 104.18
C ALA A 21 -23.71 5.94 103.22
N ALA A 22 -24.96 6.01 102.69
CA ALA A 22 -25.87 7.16 102.38
C ALA A 22 -25.55 8.13 101.21
N PRO A 23 -26.54 8.82 100.53
CA PRO A 23 -27.99 8.92 100.79
C PRO A 23 -28.95 8.63 99.59
N VAL A 24 -30.17 8.17 99.90
CA VAL A 24 -31.21 7.65 98.96
C VAL A 24 -32.02 8.75 98.20
N GLN A 25 -31.53 9.99 98.15
CA GLN A 25 -32.22 11.10 97.45
C GLN A 25 -31.56 11.53 96.14
N GLU A 26 -30.31 11.14 95.89
CA GLU A 26 -29.58 11.46 94.65
C GLU A 26 -29.86 10.44 93.54
N GLU A 27 -30.09 9.17 93.88
CA GLU A 27 -30.35 8.09 92.91
C GLU A 27 -31.71 8.21 92.21
N GLN A 28 -32.75 8.71 92.89
CA GLN A 28 -34.07 8.91 92.28
C GLN A 28 -34.10 10.13 91.34
N LYS A 29 -33.30 11.16 91.62
CA LYS A 29 -33.10 12.29 90.71
C LYS A 29 -32.26 11.87 89.50
N ALA A 30 -31.20 11.09 89.71
CA ALA A 30 -30.38 10.55 88.63
C ALA A 30 -31.17 9.63 87.68
N LEU A 31 -32.11 8.82 88.20
CA LEU A 31 -32.99 7.98 87.37
C LEU A 31 -34.03 8.81 86.60
N ALA A 32 -34.60 9.84 87.21
CA ALA A 32 -35.55 10.74 86.54
C ALA A 32 -34.87 11.61 85.47
N ASP A 33 -33.64 12.06 85.71
CA ASP A 33 -32.83 12.80 84.75
C ASP A 33 -32.37 11.88 83.61
N ALA A 34 -32.00 10.62 83.88
CA ALA A 34 -31.67 9.63 82.84
C ALA A 34 -32.87 9.29 81.93
N LEU A 35 -34.10 9.25 82.46
CA LEU A 35 -35.31 9.03 81.65
C LEU A 35 -35.63 10.25 80.77
N LYS A 36 -35.43 11.47 81.28
CA LYS A 36 -35.56 12.69 80.48
C LYS A 36 -34.50 12.77 79.37
N GLU A 37 -33.25 12.43 79.67
CA GLU A 37 -32.19 12.36 78.66
C GLU A 37 -32.46 11.31 77.58
N GLN A 38 -33.06 10.17 77.94
CA GLN A 38 -33.50 9.16 76.96
C GLN A 38 -34.67 9.65 76.09
N GLU A 39 -35.65 10.35 76.66
CA GLU A 39 -36.75 10.94 75.87
C GLU A 39 -36.28 12.07 74.96
N GLU A 40 -35.36 12.91 75.42
CA GLU A 40 -34.74 13.98 74.63
C GLU A 40 -33.86 13.40 73.52
N GLY A 41 -33.12 12.33 73.80
CA GLY A 41 -32.38 11.55 72.80
C GLY A 41 -33.29 10.88 71.76
N GLN A 42 -34.46 10.35 72.17
CA GLN A 42 -35.44 9.78 71.23
C GLN A 42 -36.09 10.86 70.35
N LYS A 43 -36.44 12.02 70.91
CA LYS A 43 -36.96 13.16 70.14
C LYS A 43 -35.90 13.66 69.15
N SER A 44 -34.64 13.76 69.59
CA SER A 44 -33.48 14.10 68.74
C SER A 44 -33.23 13.08 67.62
N LEU A 45 -33.35 11.77 67.89
CA LEU A 45 -33.22 10.72 66.87
C LEU A 45 -34.35 10.77 65.83
N VAL A 46 -35.59 11.02 66.26
CA VAL A 46 -36.74 11.16 65.35
C VAL A 46 -36.59 12.39 64.46
N GLU A 47 -36.11 13.51 65.00
CA GLU A 47 -35.77 14.71 64.23
C GLU A 47 -34.64 14.43 63.22
N MET A 48 -33.59 13.73 63.64
CA MET A 48 -32.50 13.33 62.77
C MET A 48 -32.95 12.37 61.65
N MET A 49 -33.89 11.45 61.93
CA MET A 49 -34.47 10.58 60.89
C MET A 49 -35.36 11.34 59.90
N LYS A 50 -36.11 12.35 60.36
CA LYS A 50 -36.89 13.22 59.46
C LYS A 50 -35.97 14.06 58.58
N GLU A 51 -34.93 14.65 59.16
CA GLU A 51 -33.93 15.42 58.43
C GLU A 51 -33.16 14.54 57.42
N ALA A 52 -32.85 13.29 57.78
CA ALA A 52 -32.22 12.33 56.87
C ALA A 52 -33.14 11.95 55.69
N ARG A 53 -34.44 11.80 55.95
CA ARG A 53 -35.44 11.54 54.89
C ARG A 53 -35.62 12.75 53.98
N GLU A 54 -35.72 13.95 54.55
CA GLU A 54 -35.82 15.20 53.77
C GLU A 54 -34.57 15.44 52.93
N LYS A 55 -33.37 15.23 53.48
CA LYS A 55 -32.11 15.29 52.71
C LYS A 55 -32.06 14.25 51.59
N ALA A 56 -32.57 13.04 51.80
CA ALA A 56 -32.65 12.01 50.76
C ALA A 56 -33.65 12.37 49.65
N GLU A 57 -34.80 12.95 50.00
CA GLU A 57 -35.79 13.45 49.05
C GLU A 57 -35.30 14.69 48.28
N GLU A 58 -34.57 15.58 48.92
CA GLU A 58 -33.91 16.68 48.23
C GLU A 58 -32.84 16.19 47.28
N ALA A 59 -32.05 15.20 47.70
CA ALA A 59 -31.03 14.59 46.84
C ALA A 59 -31.67 13.87 45.65
N SER A 60 -32.82 13.20 45.83
CA SER A 60 -33.56 12.57 44.72
C SER A 60 -34.17 13.60 43.77
N LYS A 61 -34.81 14.66 44.28
CA LYS A 61 -35.32 15.78 43.48
C LYS A 61 -34.20 16.49 42.71
N LYS A 62 -33.07 16.79 43.36
CA LYS A 62 -31.88 17.38 42.71
C LYS A 62 -31.31 16.46 41.64
N ARG A 63 -31.27 15.15 41.87
CA ARG A 63 -30.86 14.14 40.88
C ARG A 63 -31.81 14.12 39.69
N ASP A 64 -33.12 14.08 39.91
CA ASP A 64 -34.12 14.06 38.84
C ASP A 64 -34.11 15.35 38.02
N GLU A 65 -33.91 16.51 38.66
CA GLU A 65 -33.72 17.78 37.97
C GLU A 65 -32.43 17.83 37.16
N MET A 66 -31.32 17.34 37.71
CA MET A 66 -30.05 17.22 36.97
C MET A 66 -30.19 16.28 35.77
N LEU A 67 -30.88 15.14 35.94
CA LEU A 67 -31.18 14.22 34.85
C LEU A 67 -32.03 14.93 33.79
N LYS A 68 -33.13 15.60 34.16
CA LYS A 68 -33.97 16.38 33.23
C LYS A 68 -33.20 17.47 32.49
N LYS A 69 -32.29 18.19 33.16
CA LYS A 69 -31.45 19.26 32.57
C LYS A 69 -30.39 18.71 31.61
N THR A 70 -29.75 17.59 31.95
CA THR A 70 -28.78 16.89 31.09
C THR A 70 -29.45 16.15 29.92
N THR A 71 -30.73 15.80 30.05
CA THR A 71 -31.53 15.18 28.98
C THR A 71 -32.25 16.17 28.09
N ASN A 72 -31.94 17.47 28.12
CA ASN A 72 -32.46 18.43 27.13
C ASN A 72 -31.80 18.12 25.76
N ARG A 73 -32.25 17.01 25.17
CA ARG A 73 -31.68 16.34 24.01
C ARG A 73 -31.83 17.29 22.83
N ARG A 74 -30.72 17.88 22.38
CA ARG A 74 -30.66 18.56 21.08
C ARG A 74 -30.83 17.53 19.97
N TYR A 75 -32.08 17.23 19.61
CA TYR A 75 -32.41 16.24 18.58
C TYR A 75 -31.76 16.55 17.21
N GLY A 76 -31.39 17.81 16.96
CA GLY A 76 -30.68 18.25 15.76
C GLY A 76 -29.19 17.88 15.67
N ASP A 77 -28.51 17.64 16.79
CA ASP A 77 -27.05 17.38 16.79
C ASP A 77 -26.71 16.08 16.07
N ALA A 78 -27.59 15.08 16.17
CA ALA A 78 -27.46 13.80 15.47
C ALA A 78 -27.35 13.98 13.95
N ALA A 79 -28.11 14.92 13.38
CA ALA A 79 -28.08 15.22 11.95
C ALA A 79 -26.75 15.87 11.55
N ILE A 80 -26.27 16.86 12.32
CA ILE A 80 -24.99 17.54 12.09
C ILE A 80 -23.83 16.54 12.12
N MET A 81 -23.85 15.61 13.09
CA MET A 81 -22.85 14.55 13.20
C MET A 81 -22.89 13.57 12.02
N ALA A 82 -24.08 13.24 11.50
CA ALA A 82 -24.20 12.40 10.31
C ALA A 82 -23.64 13.10 9.06
N TYR A 83 -23.96 14.39 8.87
CA TYR A 83 -23.46 15.17 7.74
C TYR A 83 -21.94 15.39 7.79
N SER A 84 -21.37 15.66 8.97
CA SER A 84 -19.92 15.81 9.12
C SER A 84 -19.17 14.51 8.84
N LYS A 85 -19.66 13.37 9.33
CA LYS A 85 -19.14 12.04 8.99
C LYS A 85 -19.21 11.78 7.47
N LEU A 86 -20.34 12.09 6.85
CA LEU A 86 -20.53 11.92 5.42
C LEU A 86 -19.62 12.84 4.60
N ALA A 87 -19.41 14.08 5.02
CA ALA A 87 -18.52 15.02 4.36
C ALA A 87 -17.07 14.51 4.36
N ARG A 88 -16.61 14.01 5.51
CA ARG A 88 -15.25 13.47 5.68
C ARG A 88 -15.03 12.14 4.97
N ALA A 89 -16.09 11.35 4.74
CA ALA A 89 -15.98 10.03 4.13
C ALA A 89 -15.36 10.08 2.72
N ARG A 90 -14.26 9.36 2.50
CA ARG A 90 -13.56 9.22 1.21
C ARG A 90 -13.71 7.82 0.60
N SER A 91 -14.13 6.85 1.40
CA SER A 91 -14.29 5.47 0.98
C SER A 91 -15.74 5.02 1.08
N ALA A 92 -16.10 4.00 0.27
CA ALA A 92 -17.43 3.38 0.35
C ALA A 92 -17.74 2.86 1.76
N GLY A 93 -16.75 2.30 2.46
CA GLY A 93 -16.90 1.83 3.85
C GLY A 93 -17.17 2.96 4.84
N GLU A 94 -16.50 4.11 4.71
CA GLU A 94 -16.79 5.28 5.55
C GLU A 94 -18.18 5.87 5.28
N VAL A 95 -18.60 5.89 4.01
CA VAL A 95 -19.96 6.31 3.62
C VAL A 95 -20.99 5.35 4.23
N ASP A 96 -20.73 4.05 4.20
CA ASP A 96 -21.61 3.04 4.81
C ASP A 96 -21.67 3.21 6.34
N ALA A 97 -20.54 3.46 7.01
CA ALA A 97 -20.49 3.74 8.44
C ALA A 97 -21.27 5.01 8.82
N ALA A 98 -21.14 6.09 8.04
CA ALA A 98 -21.90 7.32 8.23
C ALA A 98 -23.40 7.10 8.03
N SER A 99 -23.79 6.35 7.00
CA SER A 99 -25.19 6.00 6.74
C SER A 99 -25.78 5.09 7.83
N GLY A 100 -24.98 4.15 8.35
CA GLY A 100 -25.37 3.26 9.45
C GLY A 100 -25.57 4.02 10.77
N TYR A 101 -24.71 5.02 11.05
CA TYR A 101 -24.92 5.95 12.15
C TYR A 101 -26.26 6.69 12.00
N ALA A 102 -26.54 7.26 10.83
CA ALA A 102 -27.80 7.97 10.59
C ALA A 102 -29.03 7.06 10.76
N ARG A 103 -28.99 5.83 10.26
CA ARG A 103 -30.07 4.83 10.43
C ARG A 103 -30.32 4.50 11.90
N ARG A 104 -29.26 4.33 12.70
CA ARG A 104 -29.39 4.11 14.15
C ARG A 104 -30.03 5.29 14.87
N GLN A 105 -29.61 6.52 14.53
CA GLN A 105 -30.21 7.73 15.10
C GLN A 105 -31.70 7.88 14.70
N ILE A 106 -32.08 7.51 13.47
CA ILE A 106 -33.50 7.49 13.07
C ILE A 106 -34.31 6.54 13.96
N ALA A 107 -33.81 5.35 14.24
CA ALA A 107 -34.51 4.40 15.11
C ALA A 107 -34.69 4.95 16.54
N GLN A 108 -33.64 5.56 17.11
CA GLN A 108 -33.71 6.20 18.43
C GLN A 108 -34.70 7.36 18.47
N LEU A 109 -34.70 8.22 17.44
CA LEU A 109 -35.62 9.35 17.35
C LEU A 109 -37.07 8.90 17.14
N ARG A 110 -37.31 7.81 16.41
CA ARG A 110 -38.66 7.23 16.28
C ARG A 110 -39.20 6.76 17.62
N ALA A 111 -38.38 6.11 18.44
CA ALA A 111 -38.76 5.74 19.80
C ALA A 111 -39.04 6.99 20.67
N ALA A 112 -38.15 7.98 20.64
CA ALA A 112 -38.32 9.23 21.39
C ALA A 112 -39.58 10.01 20.97
N LYS A 113 -39.97 9.99 19.69
CA LYS A 113 -41.20 10.64 19.20
C LYS A 113 -42.45 10.11 19.88
N GLY A 114 -42.48 8.81 20.22
CA GLY A 114 -43.61 8.19 20.92
C GLY A 114 -43.63 8.49 22.42
N SER A 115 -42.48 8.81 23.02
CA SER A 115 -42.35 9.11 24.45
C SER A 115 -42.47 10.61 24.78
N ASP A 116 -42.04 11.49 23.86
CA ASP A 116 -41.98 12.94 24.05
C ASP A 116 -42.88 13.68 23.05
N PRO A 117 -44.21 13.77 23.28
CA PRO A 117 -45.15 14.40 22.33
C PRO A 117 -44.88 15.89 22.13
N ASP A 118 -44.45 16.61 23.17
CA ASP A 118 -44.16 18.06 23.13
C ASP A 118 -43.02 18.41 22.14
N ASN A 119 -42.11 17.47 21.88
CA ASN A 119 -40.99 17.65 20.95
C ASN A 119 -41.18 16.89 19.63
N ALA A 120 -42.37 16.32 19.37
CA ALA A 120 -42.60 15.43 18.24
C ALA A 120 -42.24 16.04 16.88
N ASP A 121 -42.53 17.33 16.66
CA ASP A 121 -42.21 18.04 15.42
C ASP A 121 -40.71 18.22 15.20
N ARG A 122 -39.98 18.58 16.27
CA ARG A 122 -38.52 18.72 16.24
C ARG A 122 -37.84 17.38 15.99
N ILE A 123 -38.34 16.32 16.63
CA ILE A 123 -37.88 14.96 16.43
C ILE A 123 -38.14 14.50 14.98
N GLN A 124 -39.33 14.80 14.45
CA GLN A 124 -39.67 14.48 13.06
C GLN A 124 -38.78 15.24 12.06
N ALA A 125 -38.51 16.52 12.31
CA ALA A 125 -37.59 17.31 11.49
C ALA A 125 -36.18 16.70 11.49
N ALA A 126 -35.66 16.27 12.65
CA ALA A 126 -34.38 15.59 12.76
C ALA A 126 -34.36 14.24 12.01
N ILE A 127 -35.44 13.45 12.08
CA ILE A 127 -35.61 12.22 11.29
C ILE A 127 -35.54 12.54 9.79
N ASN A 128 -36.24 13.56 9.33
CA ASN A 128 -36.24 13.97 7.92
C ASN A 128 -34.83 14.37 7.45
N GLN A 129 -34.05 15.07 8.29
CA GLN A 129 -32.66 15.42 7.98
C GLN A 129 -31.75 14.18 7.91
N LEU A 130 -31.90 13.24 8.84
CA LEU A 130 -31.13 11.99 8.79
C LEU A 130 -31.50 11.13 7.58
N GLN A 131 -32.77 11.10 7.16
CA GLN A 131 -33.19 10.45 5.92
C GLN A 131 -32.53 11.09 4.69
N LYS A 132 -32.48 12.43 4.63
CA LYS A 132 -31.73 13.15 3.58
C LYS A 132 -30.24 12.78 3.61
N ALA A 133 -29.63 12.66 4.78
CA ALA A 133 -28.24 12.24 4.92
C ALA A 133 -28.02 10.80 4.39
N VAL A 134 -28.94 9.86 4.65
CA VAL A 134 -28.88 8.49 4.10
C VAL A 134 -29.00 8.49 2.58
N ASN A 135 -29.94 9.25 2.02
CA ASN A 135 -30.10 9.35 0.56
C ASN A 135 -28.86 9.97 -0.11
N ARG A 136 -28.29 11.01 0.52
CA ARG A 136 -27.02 11.61 0.10
C ARG A 136 -25.87 10.62 0.15
N ALA A 137 -25.82 9.77 1.18
CA ALA A 137 -24.80 8.72 1.30
C ALA A 137 -24.88 7.75 0.12
N GLY A 138 -26.10 7.35 -0.27
CA GLY A 138 -26.32 6.51 -1.45
C GLY A 138 -25.80 7.12 -2.75
N ARG A 139 -26.02 8.42 -2.96
CA ARG A 139 -25.47 9.16 -4.12
C ARG A 139 -23.94 9.23 -4.08
N LYS A 140 -23.39 9.68 -2.95
CA LYS A 140 -21.92 9.79 -2.75
C LYS A 140 -21.21 8.44 -2.95
N LYS A 141 -21.82 7.32 -2.53
CA LYS A 141 -21.27 5.98 -2.75
C LYS A 141 -21.17 5.62 -4.24
N ARG A 142 -22.17 6.00 -5.05
CA ARG A 142 -22.17 5.78 -6.50
C ARG A 142 -21.12 6.66 -7.19
N GLU A 143 -21.04 7.93 -6.82
CA GLU A 143 -20.03 8.88 -7.32
C GLU A 143 -18.62 8.37 -7.05
N LEU A 144 -18.30 7.99 -5.79
CA LEU A 144 -17.00 7.42 -5.43
C LEU A 144 -16.68 6.12 -6.19
N SER A 145 -17.69 5.30 -6.50
CA SER A 145 -17.50 4.09 -7.31
C SER A 145 -17.17 4.42 -8.76
N GLN A 146 -17.88 5.39 -9.35
CA GLN A 146 -17.63 5.87 -10.71
C GLN A 146 -16.25 6.51 -10.84
N GLU A 147 -15.84 7.34 -9.87
CA GLU A 147 -14.49 7.93 -9.79
C GLU A 147 -13.39 6.86 -9.72
N ARG A 148 -13.60 5.80 -8.94
CA ARG A 148 -12.64 4.68 -8.87
C ARG A 148 -12.54 3.93 -10.20
N LEU A 149 -13.65 3.76 -10.92
CA LEU A 149 -13.65 3.12 -12.23
C LEU A 149 -12.98 4.00 -13.29
N SER A 150 -13.24 5.31 -13.30
CA SER A 150 -12.59 6.25 -14.23
C SER A 150 -11.09 6.33 -13.95
N ALA A 151 -10.67 6.44 -12.69
CA ALA A 151 -9.25 6.43 -12.30
C ALA A 151 -8.54 5.13 -12.74
N LYS A 152 -9.19 3.97 -12.56
CA LYS A 152 -8.66 2.68 -13.04
C LYS A 152 -8.53 2.63 -14.56
N ARG A 153 -9.52 3.16 -15.31
CA ARG A 153 -9.47 3.24 -16.78
C ARG A 153 -8.34 4.16 -17.23
N GLN A 154 -8.20 5.33 -16.62
CA GLN A 154 -7.12 6.27 -16.90
C GLN A 154 -5.75 5.61 -16.68
N ALA A 155 -5.52 4.97 -15.53
CA ALA A 155 -4.27 4.29 -15.24
C ALA A 155 -3.94 3.17 -16.24
N ARG A 156 -4.95 2.46 -16.76
CA ARG A 156 -4.76 1.47 -17.83
C ARG A 156 -4.36 2.11 -19.15
N LEU A 157 -5.04 3.18 -19.55
CA LEU A 157 -4.73 3.92 -20.78
C LEU A 157 -3.32 4.53 -20.74
N GLU A 158 -2.90 5.06 -19.60
CA GLU A 158 -1.54 5.59 -19.42
C GLU A 158 -0.47 4.49 -19.55
N LYS A 159 -0.69 3.33 -18.91
CA LYS A 159 0.19 2.16 -19.08
C LYS A 159 0.23 1.71 -20.54
N GLU A 160 -0.91 1.65 -21.20
CA GLU A 160 -0.99 1.25 -22.60
C GLU A 160 -0.22 2.21 -23.51
N LYS A 161 -0.39 3.53 -23.34
CA LYS A 161 0.38 4.55 -24.07
C LYS A 161 1.88 4.35 -23.90
N ARG A 162 2.35 4.20 -22.65
CA ARG A 162 3.76 3.91 -22.36
C ARG A 162 4.27 2.64 -23.06
N THR A 163 3.47 1.56 -23.05
CA THR A 163 3.86 0.32 -23.74
C THR A 163 3.88 0.46 -25.26
N ARG A 164 2.96 1.23 -25.86
CA ARG A 164 2.92 1.52 -27.30
C ARG A 164 4.16 2.33 -27.71
N GLU A 165 4.51 3.36 -26.94
CA GLU A 165 5.71 4.16 -27.16
C GLU A 165 6.99 3.33 -27.02
N ALA A 166 7.10 2.51 -25.98
CA ALA A 166 8.24 1.60 -25.79
C ALA A 166 8.38 0.61 -26.97
N LYS A 167 7.28 0.04 -27.47
CA LYS A 167 7.28 -0.82 -28.65
C LYS A 167 7.75 -0.08 -29.90
N ARG A 168 7.30 1.17 -30.11
CA ARG A 168 7.74 2.02 -31.24
C ARG A 168 9.25 2.27 -31.20
N LEU A 169 9.78 2.69 -30.04
CA LEU A 169 11.22 2.93 -29.86
C LEU A 169 12.03 1.65 -30.06
N LYS A 170 11.57 0.51 -29.53
CA LYS A 170 12.21 -0.79 -29.73
C LYS A 170 12.25 -1.18 -31.21
N HIS A 171 11.18 -0.95 -31.95
CA HIS A 171 11.14 -1.23 -33.38
C HIS A 171 12.10 -0.31 -34.16
N GLN A 172 12.10 0.99 -33.87
CA GLN A 172 13.03 1.94 -34.49
C GLN A 172 14.50 1.57 -34.24
N LEU A 173 14.83 1.17 -33.01
CA LEU A 173 16.17 0.72 -32.66
C LEU A 173 16.57 -0.55 -33.41
N ARG A 174 15.67 -1.53 -33.51
CA ARG A 174 15.89 -2.74 -34.31
C ARG A 174 16.09 -2.44 -35.79
N SER A 175 15.29 -1.55 -36.38
CA SER A 175 15.45 -1.15 -37.78
C SER A 175 16.79 -0.46 -38.03
N ARG A 176 17.23 0.43 -37.12
CA ARG A 176 18.56 1.06 -37.19
C ARG A 176 19.69 0.05 -37.06
N GLN A 177 19.57 -0.92 -36.14
CA GLN A 177 20.54 -1.98 -35.97
C GLN A 177 20.62 -2.89 -37.21
N ALA A 178 19.49 -3.28 -37.78
CA ALA A 178 19.45 -4.08 -39.01
C ALA A 178 20.09 -3.33 -40.19
N GLN A 179 19.77 -2.05 -40.37
CA GLN A 179 20.44 -1.21 -41.38
C GLN A 179 21.94 -1.07 -41.14
N ARG A 180 22.39 -1.05 -39.89
CA ARG A 180 23.83 -1.05 -39.58
C ARG A 180 24.47 -2.37 -39.99
N VAL A 181 23.89 -3.50 -39.61
CA VAL A 181 24.42 -4.84 -39.98
C VAL A 181 24.49 -5.00 -41.50
N ILE A 182 23.45 -4.57 -42.24
CA ILE A 182 23.47 -4.61 -43.71
C ILE A 182 24.65 -3.80 -44.27
N ARG A 183 24.86 -2.57 -43.79
CA ARG A 183 25.98 -1.72 -44.22
C ARG A 183 27.33 -2.35 -43.89
N GLU A 184 27.52 -2.80 -42.65
CA GLU A 184 28.76 -3.45 -42.20
C GLU A 184 29.04 -4.74 -43.01
N SER A 185 28.00 -5.55 -43.28
CA SER A 185 28.13 -6.74 -44.13
C SER A 185 28.46 -6.41 -45.59
N GLY A 186 28.00 -5.25 -46.08
CA GLY A 186 28.34 -4.74 -47.41
C GLY A 186 29.83 -4.45 -47.52
N TYR A 187 30.39 -3.71 -46.56
CA TYR A 187 31.83 -3.41 -46.54
C TYR A 187 32.71 -4.65 -46.44
N LEU A 188 32.31 -5.64 -45.62
CA LEU A 188 33.04 -6.91 -45.54
C LEU A 188 33.03 -7.65 -46.88
N ARG A 189 31.87 -7.68 -47.55
CA ARG A 189 31.72 -8.36 -48.84
C ARG A 189 32.46 -7.64 -49.97
N GLU A 190 32.51 -6.32 -49.95
CA GLU A 190 33.34 -5.53 -50.87
C GLU A 190 34.82 -5.87 -50.70
N ALA A 191 35.33 -5.86 -49.46
CA ALA A 191 36.71 -6.25 -49.18
C ALA A 191 37.04 -7.70 -49.61
N GLU A 192 36.11 -8.64 -49.40
CA GLU A 192 36.26 -10.02 -49.89
C GLU A 192 36.32 -10.10 -51.42
N MET A 193 35.49 -9.33 -52.13
CA MET A 193 35.50 -9.30 -53.59
C MET A 193 36.78 -8.67 -54.13
N ASP A 194 37.23 -7.57 -53.52
CA ASP A 194 38.49 -6.92 -53.90
C ASP A 194 39.69 -7.86 -53.72
N ASN A 195 39.75 -8.59 -52.60
CA ASN A 195 40.80 -9.59 -52.38
C ASN A 195 40.81 -10.66 -53.48
N ARG A 196 39.64 -11.21 -53.84
CA ARG A 196 39.55 -12.22 -54.92
C ARG A 196 40.00 -11.67 -56.28
N ILE A 197 39.66 -10.41 -56.59
CA ILE A 197 40.07 -9.76 -57.84
C ILE A 197 41.59 -9.53 -57.83
N GLN A 198 42.17 -9.10 -56.70
CA GLN A 198 43.62 -8.96 -56.56
C GLN A 198 44.33 -10.31 -56.70
N ASP A 199 43.79 -11.38 -56.13
CA ASP A 199 44.32 -12.73 -56.28
C ASP A 199 44.33 -13.17 -57.76
N GLN A 200 43.21 -12.98 -58.48
CA GLN A 200 43.11 -13.28 -59.91
C GLN A 200 44.09 -12.46 -60.75
N LEU A 201 44.22 -11.15 -60.47
CA LEU A 201 45.18 -10.29 -61.15
C LEU A 201 46.63 -10.71 -60.86
N SER A 202 46.91 -11.15 -59.63
CA SER A 202 48.24 -11.63 -59.24
C SER A 202 48.60 -12.94 -59.96
N ALA A 203 47.64 -13.89 -60.04
CA ALA A 203 47.79 -15.14 -60.75
C ALA A 203 48.02 -14.90 -62.25
N ALA A 204 47.21 -14.04 -62.89
CA ALA A 204 47.37 -13.68 -64.30
C ALA A 204 48.74 -13.02 -64.59
N LYS A 205 49.24 -12.15 -63.69
CA LYS A 205 50.58 -11.55 -63.83
C LYS A 205 51.70 -12.59 -63.70
N LEU A 206 51.53 -13.60 -62.84
CA LEU A 206 52.49 -14.69 -62.69
C LEU A 206 52.49 -15.59 -63.93
N GLU A 207 51.31 -15.97 -64.44
CA GLU A 207 51.18 -16.74 -65.68
C GLU A 207 51.82 -16.00 -66.87
N LEU A 208 51.57 -14.69 -67.02
CA LEU A 208 52.19 -13.90 -68.08
C LEU A 208 53.72 -13.85 -67.95
N ARG A 209 54.26 -13.73 -66.73
CA ARG A 209 55.71 -13.79 -66.50
C ARG A 209 56.28 -15.16 -66.84
N GLN A 210 55.60 -16.24 -66.46
CA GLN A 210 56.02 -17.61 -66.81
C GLN A 210 56.01 -17.81 -68.33
N GLN A 211 54.97 -17.36 -69.03
CA GLN A 211 54.91 -17.39 -70.49
C GLN A 211 56.06 -16.60 -71.14
N MET A 212 56.38 -15.40 -70.61
CA MET A 212 57.52 -14.61 -71.10
C MET A 212 58.87 -15.29 -70.85
N GLN A 213 59.04 -15.96 -69.71
CA GLN A 213 60.24 -16.75 -69.40
C GLN A 213 60.34 -17.95 -70.35
N GLU A 214 59.27 -18.71 -70.54
CA GLU A 214 59.25 -19.83 -71.48
C GLU A 214 59.54 -19.38 -72.92
N LEU A 215 59.03 -18.23 -73.36
CA LEU A 215 59.34 -17.66 -74.66
C LEU A 215 60.81 -17.22 -74.75
N ALA A 216 61.37 -16.65 -73.68
CA ALA A 216 62.79 -16.29 -73.60
C ALA A 216 63.69 -17.53 -73.66
N ASP A 217 63.37 -18.59 -72.92
CA ASP A 217 64.11 -19.86 -72.93
C ASP A 217 64.02 -20.56 -74.30
N LYS A 218 62.82 -20.57 -74.92
CA LYS A 218 62.63 -21.09 -76.28
C LYS A 218 63.43 -20.28 -77.30
N THR A 219 63.47 -18.94 -77.18
CA THR A 219 64.26 -18.12 -78.10
C THR A 219 65.76 -18.31 -77.89
N GLN A 220 66.25 -18.35 -76.65
CA GLN A 220 67.67 -18.65 -76.35
C GLN A 220 68.09 -20.01 -76.92
N THR A 221 67.31 -21.06 -76.70
CA THR A 221 67.62 -22.39 -77.25
C THR A 221 67.63 -22.40 -78.79
N THR A 222 66.74 -21.67 -79.47
CA THR A 222 66.78 -21.54 -80.93
C THR A 222 67.99 -20.76 -81.44
N VAL A 223 68.40 -19.70 -80.73
CA VAL A 223 69.60 -18.92 -81.09
C VAL A 223 70.85 -19.76 -80.87
N ASP A 224 70.97 -20.46 -79.74
CA ASP A 224 72.10 -21.36 -79.46
C ASP A 224 72.18 -22.49 -80.50
N ALA A 225 71.05 -23.07 -80.91
CA ALA A 225 71.01 -24.06 -81.99
C ALA A 225 71.44 -23.46 -83.34
N ALA A 226 71.01 -22.24 -83.67
CA ALA A 226 71.43 -21.54 -84.90
C ALA A 226 72.94 -21.20 -84.87
N VAL A 227 73.47 -20.78 -83.72
CA VAL A 227 74.91 -20.54 -83.53
C VAL A 227 75.70 -21.84 -83.69
N GLN A 228 75.23 -22.96 -83.12
CA GLN A 228 75.85 -24.27 -83.30
C GLN A 228 75.82 -24.72 -84.77
N GLN A 229 74.70 -24.52 -85.48
CA GLN A 229 74.61 -24.82 -86.91
C GLN A 229 75.57 -23.97 -87.75
N TYR A 230 75.69 -22.68 -87.44
CA TYR A 230 76.63 -21.78 -88.13
C TYR A 230 78.09 -22.14 -87.80
N ALA A 231 78.40 -22.47 -86.55
CA ALA A 231 79.71 -22.94 -86.14
C ALA A 231 80.07 -24.29 -86.81
N ALA A 232 79.11 -25.20 -86.95
CA ALA A 232 79.29 -26.46 -87.67
C ALA A 232 79.43 -26.27 -89.18
N ALA A 233 78.77 -25.27 -89.77
CA ALA A 233 78.92 -24.91 -91.18
C ALA A 233 80.22 -24.13 -91.47
N ALA A 234 80.76 -23.42 -90.47
CA ALA A 234 82.04 -22.73 -90.52
C ALA A 234 83.23 -23.65 -90.16
N ALA A 235 82.97 -24.85 -89.66
CA ALA A 235 83.99 -25.89 -89.53
C ALA A 235 84.29 -26.45 -90.93
N GLU A 236 85.49 -26.20 -91.44
CA GLU A 236 85.96 -26.69 -92.75
C GLU A 236 85.78 -28.21 -92.89
N PRO A 237 85.42 -28.72 -94.09
CA PRO A 237 85.43 -30.15 -94.33
C PRO A 237 86.87 -30.68 -94.16
N ALA A 238 87.01 -31.76 -93.40
CA ALA A 238 88.28 -32.46 -93.26
C ALA A 238 88.85 -32.80 -94.66
N PRO A 239 90.17 -32.61 -94.89
CA PRO A 239 90.78 -32.84 -96.19
C PRO A 239 90.54 -34.29 -96.66
N ALA A 240 90.26 -34.43 -97.95
CA ALA A 240 90.01 -35.72 -98.60
C ALA A 240 91.18 -36.70 -98.37
N PRO A 241 90.93 -38.01 -98.18
CA PRO A 241 92.00 -38.98 -98.02
C PRO A 241 92.82 -39.08 -99.32
N GLU A 242 94.12 -38.83 -99.20
CA GLU A 242 95.10 -38.97 -100.28
C GLU A 242 95.15 -40.43 -100.75
N ILE A 243 94.91 -40.61 -102.06
CA ILE A 243 95.11 -41.88 -102.77
C ILE A 243 96.62 -42.11 -102.88
N SER A 244 97.15 -43.06 -102.13
CA SER A 244 98.53 -43.53 -102.28
C SER A 244 98.62 -44.50 -103.46
N VAL A 245 99.36 -44.11 -104.49
CA VAL A 245 99.77 -44.96 -105.62
C VAL A 245 101.18 -45.47 -105.33
N GLU A 246 101.36 -46.78 -105.17
CA GLU A 246 102.68 -47.43 -105.24
C GLU A 246 102.63 -48.58 -106.26
N ALA A 247 103.49 -48.42 -107.28
CA ALA A 247 104.11 -49.36 -108.23
C ALA A 247 103.32 -50.58 -108.76
#